data_AF-A0A5C4J092-F1
#
_entry.id   AF-A0A5C4J092-F1
#
_cell.length_a   1.000
_cell.length_b   1.000
_cell.length_c   1.000
_cell.angle_alpha   90.00
_cell.angle_beta   90.00
_cell.angle_gamma   90.00
#
_symmetry.space_group_name_H-M   'P 1'
#
loop_
_entity.id
_entity.type
_entity.pdbx_description
1 polymer ?
#
loop_
_entity_poly.entity_id
_entity_poly.type
_entity_poly.pdbx_seq_one_letter_code
_entity_poly.pdbx_strand_id
1 'polypeptide(L)'
;MATRLGDGGADRRLARVDRSGFVDADVRPGRTYRYRVQASYERPDGARALSKGVVVTGLPESPPSAVPDLSVELPAAGGRPVATISWTAPSGGRVVIRRADGPPPWPPGTLLAAPDVERYGREVPGAAVPGPGGRMTLRTPIDGVTSAHFLAVTLGAGQALIGPSAVLVTVEPVRELEVRRVGDTAVLSWIWPDGARYAEVVWAPADPAGSAPGDPDSWTAATVSECRRRAYEDDGCRLDVGPGAALVAVRTVTRDENRSGGARSRPALGSVPAREAEVRYRFRPARRRRRGAAVLELTADRRTRLPPLVVVHRAGDVLPLRPEQGDVIHEIPARDLEPGAPLTLRFEIPGGARRFRLACFPAPGAPSTGTSGGTGAVSLRRDPRSW
;
A
#
# COMPACT_ATOMS: atom_id res chain seq x y z
N MET A 1 12.13 -17.95 -64.46
CA MET A 1 12.72 -16.62 -64.19
C MET A 1 11.96 -15.99 -63.05
N ALA A 2 12.66 -15.40 -62.08
CA ALA A 2 12.04 -14.67 -60.98
C ALA A 2 12.71 -13.29 -60.82
N THR A 3 11.90 -12.27 -60.62
CA THR A 3 12.33 -10.87 -60.53
C THR A 3 11.67 -10.21 -59.32
N ARG A 4 12.45 -9.64 -58.42
CA ARG A 4 11.95 -8.75 -57.36
C ARG A 4 11.63 -7.39 -57.98
N LEU A 5 10.38 -6.96 -57.84
CA LEU A 5 9.91 -5.69 -58.36
C LEU A 5 10.32 -4.57 -57.41
N GLY A 6 10.85 -3.47 -57.96
CA GLY A 6 11.18 -2.29 -57.18
C GLY A 6 9.95 -1.39 -57.00
N ASP A 7 9.59 -1.05 -55.76
CA ASP A 7 8.61 0.01 -55.51
C ASP A 7 9.29 1.38 -55.74
N GLY A 8 9.41 1.79 -57.02
CA GLY A 8 10.05 3.04 -57.46
C GLY A 8 11.55 2.94 -57.77
N GLY A 9 12.13 1.74 -57.78
CA GLY A 9 13.53 1.46 -58.15
C GLY A 9 13.64 0.39 -59.23
N ALA A 10 14.87 0.06 -59.65
CA ALA A 10 15.09 -0.95 -60.68
C ALA A 10 14.68 -2.36 -60.22
N ASP A 11 13.98 -3.08 -61.09
CA ASP A 11 13.68 -4.50 -60.92
C ASP A 11 14.97 -5.32 -60.82
N ARG A 12 15.01 -6.25 -59.85
CA ARG A 12 16.17 -7.11 -59.63
C ARG A 12 15.86 -8.56 -59.98
N ARG A 13 16.58 -9.09 -60.96
CA ARG A 13 16.54 -10.52 -61.28
C ARG A 13 17.21 -11.34 -60.17
N LEU A 14 16.56 -12.42 -59.76
CA LEU A 14 17.10 -13.33 -58.76
C LEU A 14 18.08 -14.33 -59.39
N ALA A 15 19.20 -14.56 -58.71
CA ALA A 15 20.27 -15.42 -59.20
C ALA A 15 19.99 -16.92 -58.98
N ARG A 16 19.30 -17.27 -57.89
CA ARG A 16 18.93 -18.66 -57.56
C ARG A 16 17.46 -18.90 -57.92
N VAL A 17 17.25 -19.44 -59.12
CA VAL A 17 15.95 -19.87 -59.64
C VAL A 17 16.12 -21.25 -60.24
N ASP A 18 15.36 -22.22 -59.75
CA ASP A 18 15.30 -23.58 -60.29
C ASP A 18 13.89 -23.88 -60.84
N ARG A 19 13.63 -25.15 -61.21
CA ARG A 19 12.32 -25.56 -61.77
C ARG A 19 11.21 -25.62 -60.73
N SER A 20 11.55 -25.69 -59.44
CA SER A 20 10.64 -25.80 -58.30
C SER A 20 10.43 -24.49 -57.54
N GLY A 21 11.32 -23.50 -57.71
CA GLY A 21 11.19 -22.23 -57.00
C GLY A 21 12.39 -21.29 -57.14
N PHE A 22 12.47 -20.34 -56.22
CA PHE A 22 13.55 -19.37 -56.11
C PHE A 22 13.75 -18.98 -54.65
N VAL A 23 14.95 -18.47 -54.32
CA VAL A 23 15.28 -17.94 -52.99
C VAL A 23 15.85 -16.54 -53.13
N ASP A 24 15.24 -15.58 -52.43
CA ASP A 24 15.76 -14.21 -52.28
C ASP A 24 16.36 -14.04 -50.87
N ALA A 25 17.69 -14.07 -50.78
CA ALA A 25 18.40 -13.94 -49.51
C ALA A 25 18.65 -12.47 -49.11
N ASP A 26 18.36 -11.50 -49.98
CA ASP A 26 18.62 -10.08 -49.75
C ASP A 26 17.33 -9.35 -49.39
N VAL A 27 16.61 -9.89 -48.41
CA VAL A 27 15.34 -9.34 -47.93
C VAL A 27 15.49 -8.86 -46.48
N ARG A 28 14.78 -7.79 -46.14
CA ARG A 28 14.73 -7.28 -44.78
C ARG A 28 13.41 -7.71 -44.12
N PRO A 29 13.47 -8.28 -42.91
CA PRO A 29 12.26 -8.58 -42.15
C PRO A 29 11.35 -7.36 -42.00
N GLY A 30 10.03 -7.58 -42.04
CA GLY A 30 9.03 -6.53 -41.90
C GLY A 30 8.81 -5.66 -43.15
N ARG A 31 9.55 -5.90 -44.24
CA ARG A 31 9.34 -5.21 -45.52
C ARG A 31 8.60 -6.12 -46.50
N THR A 32 7.50 -5.62 -47.04
CA THR A 32 6.77 -6.33 -48.10
C THR A 32 7.55 -6.26 -49.41
N TYR A 33 7.69 -7.39 -50.09
CA TYR A 33 8.33 -7.50 -51.39
C TYR A 33 7.37 -8.11 -52.41
N ARG A 34 7.43 -7.64 -53.65
CA ARG A 34 6.68 -8.19 -54.78
C ARG A 34 7.64 -8.90 -55.72
N TYR A 35 7.25 -10.09 -56.18
CA TYR A 35 8.03 -10.92 -57.07
C TYR A 35 7.23 -11.26 -58.31
N ARG A 36 7.78 -11.02 -59.50
CA ARG A 36 7.25 -11.53 -60.75
C ARG A 36 7.93 -12.83 -61.12
N VAL A 37 7.14 -13.88 -61.28
CA VAL A 37 7.59 -15.22 -61.67
C VAL A 37 7.13 -15.49 -63.09
N GLN A 38 8.06 -15.81 -63.99
CA GLN A 38 7.80 -16.08 -65.40
C GLN A 38 8.47 -17.39 -65.83
N ALA A 39 7.74 -18.25 -66.53
CA ALA A 39 8.34 -19.37 -67.25
C ALA A 39 9.11 -18.84 -68.47
N SER A 40 10.28 -19.42 -68.75
CA SER A 40 11.12 -19.11 -69.90
C SER A 40 11.16 -20.34 -70.79
N TYR A 41 10.76 -20.18 -72.05
CA TYR A 41 10.76 -21.23 -73.06
C TYR A 41 11.77 -20.88 -74.14
N GLU A 42 12.42 -21.90 -74.70
CA GLU A 42 13.22 -21.77 -75.91
C GLU A 42 12.32 -22.09 -77.11
N ARG A 43 12.30 -21.19 -78.08
CA ARG A 43 11.55 -21.37 -79.33
C ARG A 43 12.42 -22.14 -80.33
N PRO A 44 11.81 -22.74 -81.37
CA PRO A 44 12.54 -23.48 -82.40
C PRO A 44 13.60 -22.64 -83.16
N ASP A 45 13.46 -21.32 -83.15
CA ASP A 45 14.42 -20.35 -83.73
C ASP A 45 15.57 -19.97 -82.76
N GLY A 46 15.67 -20.63 -81.60
CA GLY A 46 16.64 -20.33 -80.54
C GLY A 46 16.29 -19.10 -79.70
N ALA A 47 15.19 -18.40 -80.00
CA ALA A 47 14.79 -17.23 -79.23
C ALA A 47 14.14 -17.64 -77.90
N ARG A 48 14.37 -16.86 -76.83
CA ARG A 48 13.70 -17.06 -75.55
C ARG A 48 12.38 -16.31 -75.48
N ALA A 49 11.31 -17.02 -75.13
CA ALA A 49 10.01 -16.44 -74.85
C ALA A 49 9.68 -16.53 -73.36
N LEU A 50 9.15 -15.45 -72.79
CA LEU A 50 8.66 -15.42 -71.42
C LEU A 50 7.13 -15.53 -71.41
N SER A 51 6.60 -16.29 -70.45
CA SER A 51 5.17 -16.25 -70.13
C SER A 51 4.75 -14.86 -69.62
N LYS A 52 3.44 -14.58 -69.59
CA LYS A 52 2.86 -13.39 -68.94
C LYS A 52 3.34 -13.20 -67.49
N GLY A 53 3.59 -14.30 -66.80
CA GLY A 53 4.06 -14.34 -65.42
C GLY A 53 2.97 -14.04 -64.39
N VAL A 54 3.28 -14.39 -63.14
CA VAL A 54 2.44 -14.14 -61.97
C VAL A 54 3.20 -13.24 -61.01
N VAL A 55 2.51 -12.27 -60.41
CA VAL A 55 3.07 -11.44 -59.34
C VAL A 55 2.60 -11.99 -58.00
N VAL A 56 3.54 -12.31 -57.13
CA VAL A 56 3.29 -12.76 -55.75
C VAL A 56 3.90 -11.75 -54.78
N THR A 57 3.32 -11.66 -53.59
CA THR A 57 3.78 -10.74 -52.53
C THR A 57 4.24 -11.57 -51.34
N GLY A 58 5.38 -11.22 -50.75
CA GLY A 58 5.92 -11.87 -49.55
C GLY A 58 6.37 -10.84 -48.52
N LEU A 59 6.07 -11.12 -47.26
CA LEU A 59 6.57 -10.39 -46.10
C LEU A 59 7.53 -11.32 -45.35
N PRO A 60 8.85 -11.12 -45.44
CA PRO A 60 9.80 -11.85 -44.63
C PRO A 60 9.59 -11.47 -43.17
N GLU A 61 9.38 -12.46 -42.32
CA GLU A 61 9.29 -12.29 -40.87
C GLU A 61 10.59 -12.80 -40.24
N SER A 62 11.07 -12.12 -39.20
CA SER A 62 12.17 -12.65 -38.40
C SER A 62 11.66 -13.84 -37.58
N PRO A 63 12.45 -14.92 -37.42
CA PRO A 63 12.12 -15.96 -36.45
C PRO A 63 12.04 -15.33 -35.05
N PRO A 64 11.20 -15.87 -34.16
CA PRO A 64 11.05 -15.36 -32.81
C PRO A 64 12.36 -15.58 -32.03
N SER A 65 12.83 -14.56 -31.31
CA SER A 65 13.97 -14.70 -30.39
C SER A 65 13.54 -14.67 -28.93
N ALA A 66 14.35 -15.27 -28.06
CA ALA A 66 14.01 -15.47 -26.66
C ALA A 66 13.89 -14.14 -25.92
N VAL A 67 12.83 -14.02 -25.10
CA VAL A 67 12.74 -12.95 -24.11
C VAL A 67 13.74 -13.27 -22.99
N PRO A 68 14.69 -12.37 -22.64
CA PRO A 68 15.74 -12.68 -21.67
C PRO A 68 15.23 -12.81 -20.23
N ASP A 69 14.24 -12.00 -19.87
CA ASP A 69 13.74 -11.85 -18.50
C ASP A 69 12.24 -11.53 -18.49
N LEU A 70 11.56 -11.91 -17.42
CA LEU A 70 10.20 -11.50 -17.13
C LEU A 70 10.05 -11.27 -15.63
N SER A 71 9.50 -10.12 -15.27
CA SER A 71 9.23 -9.72 -13.89
C SER A 71 7.79 -9.25 -13.76
N VAL A 72 7.16 -9.57 -12.62
CA VAL A 72 5.81 -9.13 -12.30
C VAL A 72 5.84 -8.59 -10.89
N GLU A 73 5.52 -7.31 -10.74
CA GLU A 73 5.49 -6.63 -9.46
C GLU A 73 4.08 -6.11 -9.21
N LEU A 74 3.60 -6.24 -7.97
CA LEU A 74 2.36 -5.62 -7.54
C LEU A 74 2.72 -4.47 -6.60
N PRO A 75 2.70 -3.21 -7.07
CA PRO A 75 3.00 -2.07 -6.23
C PRO A 75 2.05 -1.98 -5.05
N ALA A 76 2.58 -1.63 -3.88
CA ALA A 76 1.80 -1.25 -2.71
C ALA A 76 1.18 0.13 -2.94
N ALA A 77 0.13 0.23 -3.74
CA ALA A 77 -0.58 1.48 -3.97
C ALA A 77 -2.09 1.31 -3.78
N GLY A 78 -2.73 2.34 -3.21
CA GLY A 78 -4.17 2.42 -2.99
C GLY A 78 -4.96 2.35 -4.30
N GLY A 79 -6.15 1.74 -4.26
CA GLY A 79 -7.02 1.52 -5.43
C GLY A 79 -7.11 0.05 -5.85
N ARG A 80 -7.59 -0.24 -7.06
CA ARG A 80 -7.61 -1.63 -7.57
C ARG A 80 -6.18 -2.14 -7.78
N PRO A 81 -5.86 -3.42 -7.48
CA PRO A 81 -4.50 -3.91 -7.63
C PRO A 81 -4.12 -3.94 -9.10
N VAL A 82 -3.04 -3.25 -9.47
CA VAL A 82 -2.54 -3.23 -10.85
C VAL A 82 -1.12 -3.75 -10.84
N ALA A 83 -0.90 -4.92 -11.44
CA ALA A 83 0.44 -5.45 -11.60
C ALA A 83 1.17 -4.74 -12.74
N THR A 84 2.46 -4.53 -12.54
CA THR A 84 3.40 -4.06 -13.55
C THR A 84 4.22 -5.26 -14.01
N ILE A 85 4.07 -5.62 -15.27
CA ILE A 85 4.78 -6.71 -15.93
C ILE A 85 5.89 -6.08 -16.77
N SER A 86 7.13 -6.51 -16.58
CA SER A 86 8.28 -5.93 -17.27
C SER A 86 9.21 -7.00 -17.83
N TRP A 87 9.74 -6.77 -19.03
CA TRP A 87 10.66 -7.66 -19.73
C TRP A 87 11.61 -6.88 -20.65
N THR A 88 12.74 -7.45 -21.05
CA THR A 88 13.58 -6.88 -22.12
C THR A 88 13.05 -7.27 -23.50
N ALA A 89 12.94 -6.31 -24.41
CA ALA A 89 12.49 -6.57 -25.78
C ALA A 89 13.47 -7.54 -26.51
N PRO A 90 12.98 -8.62 -27.13
CA PRO A 90 13.81 -9.52 -27.92
C PRO A 90 14.22 -8.85 -29.25
N SER A 91 15.27 -9.37 -29.87
CA SER A 91 15.79 -8.86 -31.16
C SER A 91 14.90 -9.16 -32.37
N GLY A 92 13.93 -10.07 -32.23
CA GLY A 92 13.04 -10.49 -33.31
C GLY A 92 11.73 -11.07 -32.80
N GLY A 93 10.64 -10.76 -33.50
CA GLY A 93 9.29 -11.18 -33.16
C GLY A 93 8.56 -10.20 -32.22
N ARG A 94 7.27 -10.46 -32.00
CA ARG A 94 6.39 -9.69 -31.11
C ARG A 94 6.18 -10.46 -29.82
N VAL A 95 6.43 -9.82 -28.68
CA VAL A 95 6.12 -10.44 -27.38
C VAL A 95 4.64 -10.30 -27.06
N VAL A 96 4.02 -11.40 -26.66
CA VAL A 96 2.70 -11.43 -26.00
C VAL A 96 2.88 -12.00 -24.60
N ILE A 97 2.13 -11.44 -23.64
CA ILE A 97 2.12 -11.96 -22.26
C ILE A 97 0.85 -12.76 -22.05
N ARG A 98 1.00 -14.01 -21.63
CA ARG A 98 -0.09 -14.93 -21.33
C ARG A 98 -0.23 -15.08 -19.82
N ARG A 99 -1.46 -15.13 -19.31
CA ARG A 99 -1.80 -15.34 -17.91
C ARG A 99 -2.66 -16.59 -17.73
N ALA A 100 -2.30 -17.45 -16.78
CA ALA A 100 -3.05 -18.64 -16.40
C ALA A 100 -3.04 -18.83 -14.86
N ASP A 101 -3.86 -19.76 -14.37
CA ASP A 101 -3.95 -20.08 -12.94
C ASP A 101 -2.90 -21.12 -12.49
N GLY A 102 -2.32 -21.85 -13.44
CA GLY A 102 -1.25 -22.83 -13.20
C GLY A 102 0.00 -22.56 -14.03
N PRO A 103 1.13 -23.22 -13.72
CA PRO A 103 2.38 -23.02 -14.42
C PRO A 103 2.30 -23.47 -15.89
N PRO A 104 3.12 -22.88 -16.78
CA PRO A 104 3.20 -23.34 -18.16
C PRO A 104 3.72 -24.78 -18.19
N PRO A 105 3.13 -25.66 -19.04
CA PRO A 105 3.57 -27.05 -19.13
C PRO A 105 4.88 -27.22 -19.92
N TRP A 106 5.37 -26.15 -20.55
CA TRP A 106 6.57 -26.17 -21.38
C TRP A 106 7.71 -25.38 -20.73
N PRO A 107 8.97 -25.85 -20.84
CA PRO A 107 10.13 -25.08 -20.41
C PRO A 107 10.42 -23.91 -21.37
N PRO A 108 11.11 -22.85 -20.89
CA PRO A 108 11.63 -21.79 -21.75
C PRO A 108 12.52 -22.33 -22.88
N GLY A 109 12.46 -21.68 -24.05
CA GLY A 109 13.16 -22.09 -25.28
C GLY A 109 12.37 -23.06 -26.15
N THR A 110 11.22 -23.57 -25.70
CA THR A 110 10.36 -24.45 -26.51
C THR A 110 9.76 -23.68 -27.70
N LEU A 111 9.88 -24.25 -28.91
CA LEU A 111 9.20 -23.75 -30.11
C LEU A 111 7.87 -24.49 -30.31
N LEU A 112 6.79 -23.75 -30.45
CA LEU A 112 5.43 -24.25 -30.70
C LEU A 112 4.83 -23.55 -31.92
N ALA A 113 3.75 -24.13 -32.47
CA ALA A 113 2.89 -23.38 -33.37
C ALA A 113 2.10 -22.33 -32.57
N ALA A 114 1.83 -21.15 -33.16
CA ALA A 114 1.09 -20.09 -32.49
C ALA A 114 -0.29 -20.54 -31.93
N PRO A 115 -1.10 -21.38 -32.62
CA PRO A 115 -2.37 -21.84 -32.06
C PRO A 115 -2.24 -22.73 -30.81
N ASP A 116 -1.10 -23.39 -30.60
CA ASP A 116 -0.90 -24.26 -29.44
C ASP A 116 -0.66 -23.44 -28.15
N VAL A 117 0.07 -22.32 -28.26
CA VAL A 117 0.33 -21.43 -27.12
C VAL A 117 -0.92 -20.60 -26.75
N GLU A 118 -1.80 -20.32 -27.71
CA GLU A 118 -3.08 -19.64 -27.48
C GLU A 118 -4.02 -20.42 -26.55
N ARG A 119 -3.83 -21.73 -26.39
CA ARG A 119 -4.58 -22.56 -25.43
C ARG A 119 -4.14 -22.35 -23.98
N TYR A 120 -2.95 -21.80 -23.75
CA TYR A 120 -2.43 -21.59 -22.40
C TYR A 120 -2.94 -20.28 -21.79
N GLY A 121 -4.02 -20.35 -21.02
CA GLY A 121 -4.58 -19.19 -20.31
C GLY A 121 -5.23 -18.15 -21.21
N ARG A 122 -5.00 -16.86 -20.93
CA ARG A 122 -5.48 -15.71 -21.72
C ARG A 122 -4.36 -14.70 -21.97
N GLU A 123 -4.43 -13.98 -23.08
CA GLU A 123 -3.52 -12.87 -23.33
C GLU A 123 -3.85 -11.71 -22.37
N VAL A 124 -2.81 -11.12 -21.80
CA VAL A 124 -2.96 -9.93 -20.95
C VAL A 124 -3.28 -8.75 -21.87
N PRO A 125 -4.46 -8.12 -21.75
CA PRO A 125 -4.82 -7.03 -22.64
C PRO A 125 -3.98 -5.78 -22.36
N GLY A 126 -3.68 -5.03 -23.41
CA GLY A 126 -3.01 -3.74 -23.34
C GLY A 126 -1.83 -3.63 -24.31
N ALA A 127 -1.34 -2.41 -24.50
CA ALA A 127 -0.15 -2.15 -25.28
C ALA A 127 1.07 -2.05 -24.34
N ALA A 128 2.14 -2.79 -24.66
CA ALA A 128 3.40 -2.66 -23.96
C ALA A 128 4.02 -1.29 -24.28
N VAL A 129 4.43 -0.57 -23.23
CA VAL A 129 5.07 0.74 -23.35
C VAL A 129 6.59 0.57 -23.24
N PRO A 130 7.38 1.14 -24.17
CA PRO A 130 8.83 1.10 -24.08
C PRO A 130 9.33 2.03 -22.96
N GLY A 131 10.34 1.55 -22.24
CA GLY A 131 11.07 2.28 -21.20
C GLY A 131 12.58 2.33 -21.48
N PRO A 132 13.36 2.93 -20.58
CA PRO A 132 14.81 3.03 -20.72
C PRO A 132 15.48 1.66 -20.85
N GLY A 133 16.56 1.58 -21.63
CA GLY A 133 17.37 0.36 -21.74
C GLY A 133 16.71 -0.81 -22.49
N GLY A 134 15.68 -0.56 -23.30
CA GLY A 134 14.97 -1.61 -24.05
C GLY A 134 13.98 -2.41 -23.20
N ARG A 135 13.69 -1.95 -21.98
CA ARG A 135 12.70 -2.57 -21.10
C ARG A 135 11.30 -2.21 -21.57
N MET A 136 10.45 -3.21 -21.72
CA MET A 136 9.02 -3.06 -22.03
C MET A 136 8.22 -3.22 -20.75
N THR A 137 7.13 -2.47 -20.63
CA THR A 137 6.23 -2.54 -19.47
C THR A 137 4.77 -2.68 -19.91
N LEU A 138 4.03 -3.57 -19.26
CA LEU A 138 2.59 -3.75 -19.44
C LEU A 138 1.90 -3.73 -18.07
N ARG A 139 0.80 -2.99 -17.96
CA ARG A 139 0.03 -2.90 -16.71
C ARG A 139 -1.28 -3.65 -16.86
N THR A 140 -1.64 -4.44 -15.85
CA THR A 140 -2.88 -5.20 -15.87
C THR A 140 -3.56 -5.21 -14.51
N PRO A 141 -4.89 -5.03 -14.44
CA PRO A 141 -5.64 -5.23 -13.20
C PRO A 141 -5.53 -6.68 -12.70
N ILE A 142 -5.37 -6.82 -11.39
CA ILE A 142 -5.32 -8.09 -10.68
C ILE A 142 -6.51 -8.09 -9.71
N ASP A 143 -7.57 -8.80 -10.08
CA ASP A 143 -8.77 -8.94 -9.25
C ASP A 143 -8.91 -10.39 -8.77
N GLY A 144 -9.09 -10.57 -7.45
CA GLY A 144 -9.55 -11.82 -6.83
C GLY A 144 -8.68 -13.07 -7.03
N VAL A 145 -7.40 -12.94 -7.39
CA VAL A 145 -6.52 -14.10 -7.61
C VAL A 145 -5.50 -14.30 -6.50
N THR A 146 -5.45 -15.50 -5.93
CA THR A 146 -4.43 -15.92 -4.96
C THR A 146 -3.07 -16.15 -5.62
N SER A 147 -3.07 -16.71 -6.83
CA SER A 147 -1.88 -16.86 -7.67
C SER A 147 -2.20 -16.66 -9.14
N ALA A 148 -1.29 -16.05 -9.88
CA ALA A 148 -1.37 -15.92 -11.33
C ALA A 148 0.02 -16.18 -11.96
N HIS A 149 0.06 -17.07 -12.94
CA HIS A 149 1.26 -17.37 -13.72
C HIS A 149 1.26 -16.55 -14.99
N PHE A 150 2.33 -15.81 -15.22
CA PHE A 150 2.58 -15.02 -16.41
C PHE A 150 3.67 -15.69 -17.24
N LEU A 151 3.45 -15.77 -18.54
CA LEU A 151 4.40 -16.34 -19.49
C LEU A 151 4.66 -15.33 -20.61
N ALA A 152 5.93 -15.04 -20.86
CA ALA A 152 6.33 -14.31 -22.05
C ALA A 152 6.43 -15.27 -23.24
N VAL A 153 5.84 -14.88 -24.36
CA VAL A 153 5.89 -15.66 -25.62
C VAL A 153 6.29 -14.73 -26.74
N THR A 154 7.31 -15.09 -27.51
CA THR A 154 7.69 -14.35 -28.71
C THR A 154 7.06 -15.00 -29.94
N LEU A 155 6.26 -14.23 -30.68
CA LEU A 155 5.62 -14.66 -31.92
C LEU A 155 6.37 -14.13 -33.14
N GLY A 156 6.58 -14.96 -34.15
CA GLY A 156 7.16 -14.54 -35.43
C GLY A 156 7.27 -15.70 -36.42
N ALA A 157 7.17 -15.43 -37.72
CA ALA A 157 7.25 -16.42 -38.79
C ALA A 157 6.30 -17.62 -38.61
N GLY A 158 5.10 -17.37 -38.06
CA GLY A 158 4.10 -18.41 -37.73
C GLY A 158 4.46 -19.31 -36.53
N GLN A 159 5.57 -19.04 -35.84
CA GLN A 159 6.05 -19.77 -34.68
C GLN A 159 5.88 -18.98 -33.39
N ALA A 160 5.78 -19.69 -32.28
CA ALA A 160 5.79 -19.17 -30.93
C ALA A 160 6.98 -19.75 -30.16
N LEU A 161 7.85 -18.89 -29.65
CA LEU A 161 8.93 -19.27 -28.76
C LEU A 161 8.54 -18.99 -27.31
N ILE A 162 8.54 -20.04 -26.48
CA ILE A 162 8.26 -19.95 -25.06
C ILE A 162 9.42 -19.25 -24.35
N GLY A 163 9.12 -18.13 -23.68
CA GLY A 163 10.08 -17.37 -22.88
C GLY A 163 9.99 -17.72 -21.39
N PRO A 164 10.60 -16.89 -20.52
CA PRO A 164 10.51 -17.03 -19.07
C PRO A 164 9.07 -16.84 -18.57
N SER A 165 8.80 -17.44 -17.41
CA SER A 165 7.55 -17.27 -16.68
C SER A 165 7.79 -16.63 -15.32
N ALA A 166 6.85 -15.81 -14.88
CA ALA A 166 6.82 -15.20 -13.56
C ALA A 166 5.50 -15.52 -12.87
N VAL A 167 5.50 -15.53 -11.54
CA VAL A 167 4.32 -15.85 -10.73
C VAL A 167 4.05 -14.71 -9.77
N LEU A 168 2.81 -14.24 -9.78
CA LEU A 168 2.32 -13.27 -8.82
C LEU A 168 1.45 -14.01 -7.81
N VAL A 169 1.80 -13.90 -6.53
CA VAL A 169 0.97 -14.38 -5.42
C VAL A 169 0.37 -13.17 -4.73
N THR A 170 -0.95 -13.17 -4.53
CA THR A 170 -1.62 -12.17 -3.68
C THR A 170 -2.19 -12.84 -2.46
N VAL A 171 -2.13 -12.13 -1.33
CA VAL A 171 -2.69 -12.58 -0.07
C VAL A 171 -3.86 -11.68 0.27
N GLU A 172 -4.99 -12.27 0.63
CA GLU A 172 -6.18 -11.53 1.03
C GLU A 172 -5.91 -10.76 2.34
N PRO A 173 -6.27 -9.47 2.45
CA PRO A 173 -6.07 -8.71 3.68
C PRO A 173 -7.03 -9.15 4.79
N VAL A 174 -6.67 -8.87 6.05
CA VAL A 174 -7.61 -9.01 7.17
C VAL A 174 -8.82 -8.11 6.98
N ARG A 175 -9.97 -8.54 7.50
CA ARG A 175 -11.24 -7.81 7.40
C ARG A 175 -11.67 -7.29 8.77
N GLU A 176 -12.48 -6.24 8.79
CA GLU A 176 -13.06 -5.69 10.03
C GLU A 176 -12.01 -5.43 11.13
N LEU A 177 -10.92 -4.74 10.76
CA LEU A 177 -9.91 -4.33 11.73
C LEU A 177 -10.51 -3.32 12.71
N GLU A 178 -10.57 -3.72 13.97
CA GLU A 178 -10.93 -2.88 15.10
C GLU A 178 -9.71 -2.63 15.98
N VAL A 179 -9.60 -1.40 16.47
CA VAL A 179 -8.49 -0.95 17.30
C VAL A 179 -9.07 -0.33 18.57
N ARG A 180 -8.74 -0.90 19.73
CA ARG A 180 -9.24 -0.43 21.02
C ARG A 180 -8.10 -0.17 22.00
N ARG A 181 -8.06 1.05 22.55
CA ARG A 181 -7.10 1.41 23.60
C ARG A 181 -7.49 0.79 24.95
N VAL A 182 -6.50 0.25 25.65
CA VAL A 182 -6.58 -0.22 27.04
C VAL A 182 -5.35 0.29 27.79
N GLY A 183 -5.46 1.45 28.43
CA GLY A 183 -4.31 2.11 29.07
C GLY A 183 -3.26 2.52 28.03
N ASP A 184 -2.03 2.03 28.21
CA ASP A 184 -0.88 2.28 27.31
C ASP A 184 -0.71 1.18 26.25
N THR A 185 -1.61 0.20 26.25
CA THR A 185 -1.67 -0.89 25.26
C THR A 185 -2.84 -0.65 24.30
N ALA A 186 -2.72 -1.08 23.06
CA ALA A 186 -3.82 -1.24 22.13
C ALA A 186 -4.12 -2.71 21.91
N VAL A 187 -5.40 -3.08 21.94
CA VAL A 187 -5.89 -4.42 21.57
C VAL A 187 -6.53 -4.31 20.20
N LEU A 188 -6.04 -5.14 19.29
CA LEU A 188 -6.52 -5.24 17.93
C LEU A 188 -7.32 -6.52 17.75
N SER A 189 -8.42 -6.40 17.02
CA SER A 189 -9.22 -7.51 16.55
C SER A 189 -9.53 -7.37 15.06
N TRP A 190 -9.59 -8.50 14.36
CA TRP A 190 -9.96 -8.58 12.95
C TRP A 190 -10.47 -9.98 12.60
N ILE A 191 -11.10 -10.09 11.43
CA ILE A 191 -11.48 -11.35 10.81
C ILE A 191 -10.32 -11.82 9.92
N TRP A 192 -9.80 -13.00 10.24
CA TRP A 192 -8.76 -13.65 9.44
C TRP A 192 -9.31 -14.13 8.10
N PRO A 193 -8.57 -13.96 6.99
CA PRO A 193 -8.84 -14.68 5.76
C PRO A 193 -8.69 -16.19 5.92
N ASP A 194 -9.33 -16.94 5.05
CA ASP A 194 -9.26 -18.40 5.07
C ASP A 194 -7.84 -18.88 4.78
N GLY A 195 -7.35 -19.84 5.58
CA GLY A 195 -6.00 -20.38 5.45
C GLY A 195 -4.86 -19.48 5.96
N ALA A 196 -5.13 -18.21 6.28
CA ALA A 196 -4.12 -17.31 6.85
C ALA A 196 -3.72 -17.72 8.27
N ARG A 197 -2.41 -17.82 8.52
CA ARG A 197 -1.83 -18.26 9.81
C ARG A 197 -1.03 -17.17 10.52
N TYR A 198 -0.52 -16.20 9.75
CA TYR A 198 0.38 -15.15 10.22
C TYR A 198 -0.10 -13.79 9.74
N ALA A 199 -0.02 -12.81 10.62
CA ALA A 199 -0.19 -11.41 10.30
C ALA A 199 1.03 -10.63 10.79
N GLU A 200 1.52 -9.72 9.96
CA GLU A 200 2.48 -8.69 10.33
C GLU A 200 1.68 -7.47 10.82
N VAL A 201 2.01 -7.01 12.01
CA VAL A 201 1.41 -5.83 12.62
C VAL A 201 2.49 -4.77 12.76
N VAL A 202 2.25 -3.63 12.13
CA VAL A 202 3.16 -2.48 12.13
C VAL A 202 2.47 -1.34 12.85
N TRP A 203 3.16 -0.69 13.77
CA TRP A 203 2.64 0.52 14.41
C TRP A 203 3.72 1.56 14.62
N ALA A 204 3.33 2.82 14.56
CA ALA A 204 4.22 3.96 14.75
C ALA A 204 3.48 5.06 15.51
N PRO A 205 4.21 5.94 16.24
CA PRO A 205 3.61 7.15 16.81
C PRO A 205 2.93 7.98 15.70
N ALA A 206 1.72 8.45 15.95
CA ALA A 206 1.03 9.34 15.04
C ALA A 206 1.46 10.80 15.28
N ASP A 207 1.55 11.59 14.21
CA ASP A 207 1.76 13.03 14.33
C ASP A 207 0.56 13.67 15.08
N PRO A 208 0.78 14.55 16.08
CA PRO A 208 -0.28 15.29 16.75
C PRO A 208 -1.23 16.08 15.82
N ALA A 209 -0.83 16.36 14.57
CA ALA A 209 -1.68 16.97 13.55
C ALA A 209 -2.76 16.04 12.97
N GLY A 210 -2.79 14.74 13.36
CA GLY A 210 -3.86 13.81 12.97
C GLY A 210 -3.77 13.38 11.51
N SER A 211 -2.56 13.07 11.02
CA SER A 211 -2.37 12.53 9.68
C SER A 211 -3.15 11.22 9.50
N ALA A 212 -3.90 11.11 8.41
CA ALA A 212 -4.52 9.85 8.01
C ALA A 212 -3.45 8.76 7.88
N PRO A 213 -3.77 7.49 8.21
CA PRO A 213 -2.82 6.41 8.03
C PRO A 213 -2.44 6.31 6.54
N GLY A 214 -1.16 6.56 6.22
CA GLY A 214 -0.58 6.43 4.88
C GLY A 214 0.00 5.04 4.64
N ASP A 215 0.96 4.94 3.72
CA ASP A 215 1.69 3.69 3.49
C ASP A 215 2.52 3.30 4.74
N PRO A 216 2.29 2.13 5.36
CA PRO A 216 3.03 1.69 6.55
C PRO A 216 4.53 1.57 6.33
N ASP A 217 4.97 1.33 5.09
CA ASP A 217 6.40 1.18 4.78
C ASP A 217 7.14 2.52 4.80
N SER A 218 6.41 3.66 4.83
CA SER A 218 6.98 5.00 4.96
C SER A 218 6.92 5.55 6.40
N TRP A 219 6.45 4.77 7.37
CA TRP A 219 6.30 5.24 8.75
C TRP A 219 7.65 5.28 9.48
N THR A 220 7.99 6.45 10.01
CA THR A 220 9.21 6.63 10.82
C THR A 220 9.04 6.03 12.20
N ALA A 221 10.09 5.38 12.72
CA ALA A 221 10.08 4.72 14.04
C ALA A 221 8.98 3.65 14.21
N ALA A 222 8.64 2.97 13.10
CA ALA A 222 7.69 1.87 13.13
C ALA A 222 8.27 0.66 13.88
N THR A 223 7.43 0.06 14.71
CA THR A 223 7.69 -1.25 15.33
C THR A 223 6.91 -2.29 14.55
N VAL A 224 7.54 -3.45 14.32
CA VAL A 224 6.95 -4.57 13.57
C VAL A 224 6.87 -5.77 14.51
N SER A 225 5.70 -6.42 14.53
CA SER A 225 5.47 -7.66 15.28
C SER A 225 4.73 -8.68 14.43
N GLU A 226 5.04 -9.96 14.63
CA GLU A 226 4.28 -11.06 14.04
C GLU A 226 3.19 -11.50 15.01
N CYS A 227 1.95 -11.49 14.56
CA CYS A 227 0.81 -12.07 15.25
C CYS A 227 0.45 -13.41 14.59
N ARG A 228 0.48 -14.49 15.37
CA ARG A 228 0.06 -15.82 14.91
C ARG A 228 -1.42 -16.03 15.24
N ARG A 229 -2.17 -16.62 14.32
CA ARG A 229 -3.62 -16.86 14.50
C ARG A 229 -3.94 -17.59 15.82
N ARG A 230 -3.15 -18.62 16.17
CA ARG A 230 -3.33 -19.35 17.43
C ARG A 230 -3.15 -18.47 18.68
N ALA A 231 -2.19 -17.55 18.69
CA ALA A 231 -1.97 -16.64 19.81
C ALA A 231 -3.03 -15.52 19.84
N TYR A 232 -3.52 -15.13 18.66
CA TYR A 232 -4.60 -14.14 18.52
C TYR A 232 -5.94 -14.66 19.07
N GLU A 233 -6.25 -15.94 18.91
CA GLU A 233 -7.52 -16.54 19.34
C GLU A 233 -7.74 -16.48 20.86
N ASP A 234 -6.68 -16.38 21.66
CA ASP A 234 -6.76 -16.30 23.11
C ASP A 234 -7.11 -14.87 23.60
N ASP A 235 -6.39 -13.84 23.13
CA ASP A 235 -6.43 -12.48 23.70
C ASP A 235 -6.46 -11.34 22.65
N GLY A 236 -6.64 -11.67 21.37
CA GLY A 236 -6.42 -10.76 20.25
C GLY A 236 -4.94 -10.42 20.05
N CYS A 237 -4.65 -9.33 19.33
CA CYS A 237 -3.28 -8.84 19.17
C CYS A 237 -3.05 -7.60 20.06
N ARG A 238 -2.06 -7.66 20.94
CA ARG A 238 -1.77 -6.57 21.90
C ARG A 238 -0.49 -5.85 21.49
N LEU A 239 -0.55 -4.51 21.48
CA LEU A 239 0.56 -3.64 21.11
C LEU A 239 0.85 -2.65 22.23
N ASP A 240 2.12 -2.50 22.59
CA ASP A 240 2.57 -1.43 23.49
C ASP A 240 2.76 -0.15 22.68
N VAL A 241 1.74 0.70 22.68
CA VAL A 241 1.67 1.94 21.90
C VAL A 241 2.01 3.18 22.73
N GLY A 242 2.14 3.01 24.05
CA GLY A 242 2.36 4.11 24.98
C GLY A 242 1.17 5.06 25.08
N PRO A 243 1.34 6.22 25.73
CA PRO A 243 0.25 7.17 25.99
C PRO A 243 -0.08 8.07 24.78
N GLY A 244 0.78 8.12 23.77
CA GLY A 244 0.61 8.91 22.55
C GLY A 244 -0.43 8.31 21.59
N ALA A 245 -0.83 9.08 20.59
CA ALA A 245 -1.57 8.53 19.47
C ALA A 245 -0.65 7.64 18.61
N ALA A 246 -1.21 6.62 17.96
CA ALA A 246 -0.45 5.72 17.11
C ALA A 246 -1.22 5.38 15.83
N LEU A 247 -0.49 5.15 14.74
CA LEU A 247 -1.01 4.52 13.52
C LEU A 247 -0.73 3.02 13.58
N VAL A 248 -1.64 2.21 13.06
CA VAL A 248 -1.51 0.76 13.06
C VAL A 248 -1.89 0.19 11.69
N ALA A 249 -1.12 -0.79 11.23
CA ALA A 249 -1.36 -1.52 10.01
C ALA A 249 -1.25 -3.02 10.25
N VAL A 250 -2.17 -3.79 9.68
CA VAL A 250 -2.15 -5.25 9.74
C VAL A 250 -2.13 -5.81 8.32
N ARG A 251 -1.17 -6.69 8.05
CA ARG A 251 -1.02 -7.40 6.78
C ARG A 251 -0.99 -8.89 7.04
N THR A 252 -1.74 -9.69 6.30
CA THR A 252 -1.51 -11.14 6.34
C THR A 252 -0.25 -11.49 5.58
N VAL A 253 0.46 -12.50 6.06
CA VAL A 253 1.72 -12.96 5.46
C VAL A 253 1.62 -14.45 5.16
N THR A 254 1.98 -14.83 3.94
CA THR A 254 2.24 -16.23 3.60
C THR A 254 3.74 -16.45 3.61
N ARG A 255 4.22 -17.39 4.42
CA ARG A 255 5.59 -17.90 4.29
C ARG A 255 5.59 -18.99 3.22
N ASP A 256 6.36 -18.79 2.18
CA ASP A 256 6.73 -19.86 1.25
C ASP A 256 8.18 -20.23 1.58
N GLU A 257 8.39 -21.43 2.12
CA GLU A 257 9.74 -21.90 2.53
C GLU A 257 10.70 -22.01 1.33
N ASN A 258 10.16 -22.09 0.11
CA ASN A 258 10.93 -22.18 -1.13
C ASN A 258 11.14 -20.83 -1.84
N ARG A 259 10.67 -19.70 -1.28
CA ARG A 259 10.89 -18.37 -1.84
C ARG A 259 11.44 -17.39 -0.82
N SER A 260 12.53 -16.74 -1.20
CA SER A 260 13.09 -15.60 -0.46
C SER A 260 12.07 -14.45 -0.46
N GLY A 261 11.39 -14.25 0.67
CA GLY A 261 10.39 -13.19 0.87
C GLY A 261 8.97 -13.69 0.73
N GLY A 262 8.28 -13.90 1.85
CA GLY A 262 6.85 -14.23 1.86
C GLY A 262 5.99 -13.11 1.25
N ALA A 263 4.85 -13.47 0.64
CA ALA A 263 3.92 -12.48 0.12
C ALA A 263 3.15 -11.79 1.27
N ARG A 264 2.91 -10.49 1.12
CA ARG A 264 2.14 -9.65 2.04
C ARG A 264 0.84 -9.22 1.38
N SER A 265 -0.25 -9.18 2.14
CA SER A 265 -1.48 -8.53 1.68
C SER A 265 -1.32 -7.02 1.67
N ARG A 266 -2.35 -6.34 1.13
CA ARG A 266 -2.58 -4.93 1.43
C ARG A 266 -2.77 -4.71 2.93
N PRO A 267 -2.36 -3.55 3.47
CA PRO A 267 -2.57 -3.26 4.88
C PRO A 267 -4.03 -2.91 5.15
N ALA A 268 -4.60 -3.50 6.20
CA ALA A 268 -5.74 -2.93 6.90
C ALA A 268 -5.21 -1.87 7.88
N LEU A 269 -5.75 -0.65 7.80
CA LEU A 269 -5.25 0.50 8.53
C LEU A 269 -6.17 0.88 9.68
N GLY A 270 -5.60 1.30 10.80
CA GLY A 270 -6.32 1.82 11.96
C GLY A 270 -5.49 2.86 12.70
N SER A 271 -6.12 3.52 13.67
CA SER A 271 -5.46 4.50 14.54
C SER A 271 -5.84 4.25 15.99
N VAL A 272 -4.87 4.48 16.88
CA VAL A 272 -5.08 4.51 18.32
C VAL A 272 -5.10 5.97 18.75
N PRO A 273 -6.19 6.49 19.33
CA PRO A 273 -6.20 7.85 19.88
C PRO A 273 -5.19 7.97 21.03
N ALA A 274 -4.70 9.19 21.28
CA ALA A 274 -3.89 9.44 22.46
C ALA A 274 -4.72 9.22 23.74
N ARG A 275 -4.08 8.77 24.82
CA ARG A 275 -4.73 8.70 26.13
C ARG A 275 -4.98 10.10 26.67
N GLU A 276 -6.17 10.31 27.26
CA GLU A 276 -6.44 11.53 28.02
C GLU A 276 -5.44 11.67 29.18
N ALA A 277 -4.95 12.89 29.41
CA ALA A 277 -4.09 13.16 30.55
C ALA A 277 -4.94 13.18 31.84
N GLU A 278 -4.48 12.50 32.89
CA GLU A 278 -5.13 12.55 34.20
C GLU A 278 -4.48 13.66 35.03
N VAL A 279 -5.26 14.68 35.38
CA VAL A 279 -4.83 15.73 36.29
C VAL A 279 -5.53 15.56 37.63
N ARG A 280 -4.72 15.25 38.65
CA ARG A 280 -5.18 15.17 40.03
C ARG A 280 -5.11 16.53 40.68
N TYR A 281 -6.15 16.88 41.43
CA TYR A 281 -6.20 18.12 42.18
C TYR A 281 -6.49 17.89 43.66
N ARG A 282 -5.84 18.69 44.50
CA ARG A 282 -5.98 18.63 45.95
C ARG A 282 -5.97 20.03 46.55
N PHE A 283 -6.88 20.28 47.50
CA PHE A 283 -6.83 21.46 48.35
C PHE A 283 -6.11 21.14 49.65
N ARG A 284 -5.20 22.04 50.07
CA ARG A 284 -4.52 22.01 51.36
C ARG A 284 -4.73 23.35 52.06
N PRO A 285 -4.87 23.37 53.40
CA PRO A 285 -4.86 24.62 54.14
C PRO A 285 -3.50 25.31 54.00
N ALA A 286 -3.48 26.63 53.83
CA ALA A 286 -2.24 27.38 53.89
C ALA A 286 -1.65 27.33 55.31
N ARG A 287 -0.41 26.82 55.47
CA ARG A 287 0.22 26.74 56.79
C ARG A 287 0.73 28.13 57.24
N ARG A 288 0.22 28.55 58.42
CA ARG A 288 0.58 29.67 59.32
C ARG A 288 0.47 31.13 58.79
N ARG A 289 -0.23 31.92 59.63
CA ARG A 289 -0.41 33.40 59.72
C ARG A 289 -1.52 34.13 58.94
N ARG A 290 -2.28 33.49 58.03
CA ARG A 290 -3.55 34.07 57.53
C ARG A 290 -4.68 33.05 57.61
N ARG A 291 -5.68 33.32 58.47
CA ARG A 291 -6.96 32.59 58.43
C ARG A 291 -7.62 32.93 57.09
N GLY A 292 -8.15 31.94 56.37
CA GLY A 292 -8.88 32.16 55.12
C GLY A 292 -8.06 32.05 53.83
N ALA A 293 -7.01 31.21 53.77
CA ALA A 293 -6.30 30.92 52.53
C ALA A 293 -6.19 29.41 52.27
N ALA A 294 -6.39 29.00 51.02
CA ALA A 294 -6.23 27.63 50.55
C ALA A 294 -5.13 27.55 49.50
N VAL A 295 -4.54 26.36 49.41
CA VAL A 295 -3.55 25.99 48.40
C VAL A 295 -4.15 24.90 47.52
N LEU A 296 -4.29 25.15 46.23
CA LEU A 296 -4.59 24.14 45.23
C LEU A 296 -3.29 23.58 44.68
N GLU A 297 -3.17 22.27 44.70
CA GLU A 297 -2.09 21.53 44.06
C GLU A 297 -2.66 20.72 42.91
N LEU A 298 -2.12 20.91 41.72
CA LEU A 298 -2.47 20.18 40.50
C LEU A 298 -1.26 19.34 40.07
N THR A 299 -1.47 18.07 39.82
CA THR A 299 -0.44 17.14 39.35
C THR A 299 -0.95 16.38 38.14
N ALA A 300 -0.20 16.47 37.05
CA ALA A 300 -0.46 15.68 35.84
C ALA A 300 0.38 14.40 35.86
N ASP A 301 -0.19 13.32 35.33
CA ASP A 301 0.53 12.06 35.08
C ASP A 301 1.49 12.15 33.89
N ARG A 302 1.26 13.08 32.97
CA ARG A 302 2.07 13.36 31.77
C ARG A 302 2.10 14.86 31.47
N ARG A 303 2.97 15.25 30.56
CA ARG A 303 2.97 16.61 30.00
C ARG A 303 1.62 16.87 29.31
N THR A 304 0.91 17.89 29.75
CA THR A 304 -0.40 18.23 29.20
C THR A 304 -0.70 19.72 29.31
N ARG A 305 -1.51 20.24 28.37
CA ARG A 305 -2.00 21.61 28.43
C ARG A 305 -3.35 21.61 29.13
N LEU A 306 -3.40 22.20 30.32
CA LEU A 306 -4.65 22.42 31.04
C LEU A 306 -5.54 23.41 30.27
N PRO A 307 -6.85 23.14 30.16
CA PRO A 307 -7.81 24.17 29.81
C PRO A 307 -7.91 25.21 30.94
N PRO A 308 -8.56 26.36 30.71
CA PRO A 308 -8.87 27.27 31.79
C PRO A 308 -9.70 26.56 32.86
N LEU A 309 -9.35 26.71 34.14
CA LEU A 309 -10.03 26.10 35.27
C LEU A 309 -10.59 27.18 36.22
N VAL A 310 -11.63 26.83 36.96
CA VAL A 310 -12.22 27.65 38.01
C VAL A 310 -12.24 26.90 39.34
N VAL A 311 -11.89 27.60 40.41
CA VAL A 311 -12.07 27.12 41.78
C VAL A 311 -13.38 27.66 42.31
N VAL A 312 -14.25 26.75 42.71
CA VAL A 312 -15.60 27.06 43.16
C VAL A 312 -15.70 26.81 44.66
N HIS A 313 -16.22 27.82 45.34
CA HIS A 313 -16.49 27.83 46.77
C HIS A 313 -17.99 27.71 47.01
N ARG A 314 -18.38 26.82 47.92
CA ARG A 314 -19.75 26.71 48.40
C ARG A 314 -19.77 26.65 49.91
N ALA A 315 -20.56 27.52 50.53
CA ALA A 315 -20.82 27.47 51.96
C ALA A 315 -21.62 26.21 52.34
N GLY A 316 -21.31 25.64 53.50
CA GLY A 316 -21.91 24.40 54.00
C GLY A 316 -21.05 23.15 53.79
N ASP A 317 -21.66 21.98 53.97
CA ASP A 317 -20.95 20.68 53.97
C ASP A 317 -20.97 19.97 52.61
N VAL A 318 -21.78 20.45 51.67
CA VAL A 318 -22.03 19.82 50.36
C VAL A 318 -20.96 20.23 49.37
N LEU A 319 -20.28 19.24 48.76
CA LEU A 319 -19.31 19.46 47.71
C LEU A 319 -20.02 19.91 46.42
N PRO A 320 -19.58 21.02 45.78
CA PRO A 320 -20.01 21.33 44.42
C PRO A 320 -19.65 20.21 43.46
N LEU A 321 -20.58 19.83 42.60
CA LEU A 321 -20.39 18.86 41.51
C LEU A 321 -20.34 19.55 40.14
N ARG A 322 -20.72 20.83 40.08
CA ARG A 322 -20.71 21.67 38.88
C ARG A 322 -20.35 23.11 39.24
N PRO A 323 -19.81 23.90 38.29
CA PRO A 323 -19.36 25.24 38.62
C PRO A 323 -20.49 26.20 39.03
N GLU A 324 -21.72 25.97 38.58
CA GLU A 324 -22.89 26.83 38.89
C GLU A 324 -23.42 26.64 40.32
N GLN A 325 -22.89 25.66 41.08
CA GLN A 325 -23.38 25.33 42.43
C GLN A 325 -22.69 26.13 43.55
N GLY A 326 -21.88 27.12 43.21
CA GLY A 326 -21.19 27.98 44.18
C GLY A 326 -20.59 29.21 43.50
N ASP A 327 -19.78 29.94 44.25
CA ASP A 327 -19.12 31.15 43.79
C ASP A 327 -17.73 30.82 43.24
N VAL A 328 -17.40 31.34 42.06
CA VAL A 328 -16.04 31.25 41.52
C VAL A 328 -15.14 32.20 42.31
N ILE A 329 -14.11 31.66 42.96
CA ILE A 329 -13.20 32.43 43.82
C ILE A 329 -11.78 32.55 43.24
N HIS A 330 -11.45 31.74 42.24
CA HIS A 330 -10.17 31.81 41.56
C HIS A 330 -10.26 31.24 40.14
N GLU A 331 -9.62 31.91 39.19
CA GLU A 331 -9.51 31.46 37.80
C GLU A 331 -8.07 31.11 37.47
N ILE A 332 -7.91 30.02 36.72
CA ILE A 332 -6.61 29.48 36.33
C ILE A 332 -6.58 29.49 34.81
N PRO A 333 -5.77 30.34 34.16
CA PRO A 333 -5.71 30.37 32.71
C PRO A 333 -5.08 29.08 32.17
N ALA A 334 -5.41 28.75 30.93
CA ALA A 334 -4.83 27.61 30.22
C ALA A 334 -3.30 27.66 30.27
N ARG A 335 -2.69 26.52 30.61
CA ARG A 335 -1.25 26.44 30.85
C ARG A 335 -0.75 25.01 30.76
N ASP A 336 0.53 24.85 30.49
CA ASP A 336 1.15 23.53 30.48
C ASP A 336 1.46 23.06 31.91
N LEU A 337 1.23 21.78 32.15
CA LEU A 337 1.70 21.05 33.32
C LEU A 337 2.74 20.03 32.89
N GLU A 338 3.86 20.04 33.61
CA GLU A 338 4.89 19.01 33.51
C GLU A 338 4.65 17.91 34.55
N PRO A 339 4.86 16.63 34.18
CA PRO A 339 4.75 15.53 35.13
C PRO A 339 5.84 15.65 36.19
N GLY A 340 5.50 15.36 37.45
CA GLY A 340 6.45 15.45 38.57
C GLY A 340 6.72 16.86 39.09
N ALA A 341 6.19 17.91 38.46
CA ALA A 341 6.26 19.29 38.94
C ALA A 341 4.85 19.82 39.27
N PRO A 342 4.35 19.61 40.51
CA PRO A 342 3.00 20.04 40.87
C PRO A 342 2.83 21.55 40.78
N LEU A 343 1.80 22.00 40.07
CA LEU A 343 1.41 23.41 40.06
C LEU A 343 0.70 23.73 41.39
N THR A 344 1.28 24.67 42.13
CA THR A 344 0.76 25.10 43.42
C THR A 344 0.25 26.53 43.33
N LEU A 345 -1.05 26.72 43.55
CA LEU A 345 -1.72 28.01 43.53
C LEU A 345 -2.26 28.36 44.90
N ARG A 346 -2.10 29.60 45.32
CA ARG A 346 -2.63 30.11 46.59
C ARG A 346 -3.72 31.14 46.28
N PHE A 347 -4.84 31.03 46.98
CA PHE A 347 -5.93 31.98 46.86
C PHE A 347 -6.62 32.16 48.21
N GLU A 348 -7.31 33.29 48.33
CA GLU A 348 -8.07 33.64 49.52
C GLU A 348 -9.46 33.02 49.45
N ILE A 349 -9.95 32.56 50.59
CA ILE A 349 -11.27 31.97 50.75
C ILE A 349 -12.16 33.08 51.31
N PRO A 350 -13.32 33.35 50.71
CA PRO A 350 -14.27 34.31 51.24
C PRO A 350 -14.55 34.06 52.73
N GLY A 351 -14.41 35.11 53.55
CA GLY A 351 -14.69 35.04 54.98
C GLY A 351 -16.18 34.84 55.27
N GLY A 352 -16.50 34.32 56.46
CA GLY A 352 -17.88 34.31 57.01
C GLY A 352 -18.53 32.94 57.18
N ALA A 353 -18.13 31.93 56.40
CA ALA A 353 -18.69 30.58 56.54
C ALA A 353 -17.83 29.68 57.47
N ARG A 354 -18.44 29.13 58.55
CA ARG A 354 -17.75 28.19 59.47
C ARG A 354 -17.45 26.83 58.82
N ARG A 355 -18.22 26.46 57.78
CA ARG A 355 -18.10 25.24 57.00
C ARG A 355 -18.25 25.60 55.52
N PHE A 356 -17.39 25.05 54.68
CA PHE A 356 -17.43 25.24 53.24
C PHE A 356 -16.75 24.07 52.53
N ARG A 357 -16.99 23.96 51.22
CA ARG A 357 -16.33 23.00 50.33
C ARG A 357 -15.76 23.70 49.10
N LEU A 358 -14.64 23.17 48.62
CA LEU A 358 -13.94 23.64 47.42
C LEU A 358 -13.90 22.53 46.37
N ALA A 359 -14.14 22.90 45.11
CA ALA A 359 -14.00 22.04 43.96
C ALA A 359 -13.32 22.80 42.80
N CYS A 360 -12.67 22.05 41.90
CA CYS A 360 -12.03 22.61 40.72
C CYS A 360 -12.71 22.04 39.47
N PHE A 361 -13.08 22.91 38.53
CA PHE A 361 -13.78 22.55 37.30
C PHE A 361 -13.13 23.23 36.08
N PRO A 362 -13.34 22.71 34.86
CA PRO A 362 -13.10 23.49 33.65
C PRO A 362 -13.96 24.76 33.65
N ALA A 363 -13.43 25.87 33.12
CA ALA A 363 -14.18 27.11 33.02
C ALA A 363 -15.40 26.96 32.09
N PRO A 364 -16.55 27.59 32.40
CA PRO A 364 -17.73 27.59 31.54
C PRO A 364 -17.39 28.18 30.16
N GLY A 365 -17.78 27.51 29.08
CA GLY A 365 -17.49 27.96 27.70
C GLY A 365 -16.08 27.64 27.20
N ALA A 366 -15.24 26.97 27.99
CA ALA A 366 -14.07 26.30 27.43
C ALA A 366 -14.56 25.25 26.40
N PRO A 367 -13.86 25.08 25.25
CA PRO A 367 -14.25 24.06 24.29
C PRO A 367 -14.37 22.73 25.03
N SER A 368 -15.53 22.07 24.87
CA SER A 368 -15.73 20.74 25.41
C SER A 368 -14.53 19.89 25.01
N THR A 369 -13.93 19.20 25.97
CA THR A 369 -12.74 18.35 25.77
C THR A 369 -12.95 17.20 24.78
N GLY A 370 -14.13 17.09 24.16
CA GLY A 370 -14.39 16.27 22.98
C GLY A 370 -14.48 17.13 21.73
N THR A 371 -13.60 16.84 20.77
CA THR A 371 -13.70 17.22 19.35
C THR A 371 -13.23 18.63 18.97
N SER A 372 -11.90 18.84 18.93
CA SER A 372 -11.21 19.44 17.78
C SER A 372 -9.70 19.48 18.01
N GLY A 373 -8.95 18.97 17.02
CA GLY A 373 -7.50 19.11 16.78
C GLY A 373 -6.59 19.62 17.91
N GLY A 374 -5.74 18.73 18.43
CA GLY A 374 -4.47 19.08 19.05
C GLY A 374 -4.46 19.43 20.54
N THR A 375 -5.60 19.62 21.19
CA THR A 375 -5.65 19.79 22.65
C THR A 375 -5.94 18.43 23.28
N GLY A 376 -4.93 17.82 23.91
CA GLY A 376 -5.11 16.54 24.59
C GLY A 376 -6.25 16.64 25.61
N ALA A 377 -7.27 15.81 25.47
CA ALA A 377 -8.36 15.77 26.44
C ALA A 377 -7.79 15.50 27.85
N VAL A 378 -8.23 16.29 28.83
CA VAL A 378 -7.78 16.20 30.22
C VAL A 378 -8.94 15.74 31.08
N SER A 379 -8.71 14.72 31.89
CA SER A 379 -9.64 14.30 32.94
C SER A 379 -9.17 14.86 34.29
N LEU A 380 -10.07 15.54 35.02
CA LEU A 380 -9.78 16.07 36.35
C LEU A 380 -10.27 15.09 37.42
N ARG A 381 -9.40 14.73 38.36
CA ARG A 381 -9.75 13.88 39.51
C ARG A 381 -9.40 14.55 40.84
N ARG A 382 -10.37 14.62 41.76
CA ARG A 382 -10.12 15.11 43.13
C ARG A 382 -9.39 14.03 43.93
N ASP A 383 -8.31 14.40 44.61
CA ASP A 383 -7.64 13.52 45.56
C ASP A 383 -8.57 13.23 46.76
N PRO A 384 -8.77 11.96 47.17
CA PRO A 384 -9.55 11.61 48.37
C PRO A 384 -9.04 12.27 49.66
N ARG A 385 -7.76 12.64 49.71
CA ARG A 385 -7.10 13.33 50.83
C ARG A 385 -7.20 14.86 50.76
N SER A 386 -8.07 15.37 49.89
CA SER A 386 -8.36 16.79 49.75
C SER A 386 -9.22 17.30 50.91
N TRP A 387 -8.85 18.47 51.41
CA TRP A 387 -9.48 19.14 52.56
C TRP A 387 -10.94 19.51 52.27
#